data_AF-A0A7S4LME7-F1
#
_entry.id   AF-A0A7S4LME7-F1
#
_cell.length_a   1.000
_cell.length_b   1.000
_cell.length_c   1.000
_cell.angle_alpha   90.00
_cell.angle_beta   90.00
_cell.angle_gamma   90.00
#
_symmetry.space_group_name_H-M   'P 1'
#
loop_
_entity.id
_entity.type
_entity.pdbx_description
1 polymer ?
#
loop_
_entity_poly.entity_id
_entity_poly.type
_entity_poly.pdbx_seq_one_letter_code
_entity_poly.pdbx_strand_id
1 'polypeptide(L)'
;GIDRYELGVGLYPGGSTLLPFTAAAPSGSAIELPSFLPAYRFHVTLRAIDAAGQSAYLSSGALWYDTTGPQVSEIRLTPDAQTPYRPGVAPHLRGDGFFVALW
;
A
#
# COMPACT_ATOMS: atom_id res chain seq x y z
N GLY A 1 -19.07 0.55 -34.00
CA GLY A 1 -18.34 1.42 -33.06
C GLY A 1 -18.54 0.89 -31.66
N ILE A 2 -17.64 1.22 -30.72
CA ILE A 2 -17.84 0.85 -29.31
C ILE A 2 -19.04 1.63 -28.76
N ASP A 3 -19.93 0.91 -28.08
CA ASP A 3 -21.13 1.45 -27.43
C ASP A 3 -20.82 1.87 -25.99
N ARG A 4 -20.18 0.98 -25.22
CA ARG A 4 -19.82 1.26 -23.82
C ARG A 4 -18.59 0.49 -23.35
N TYR A 5 -18.04 0.96 -22.23
CA TYR A 5 -16.98 0.30 -21.49
C TYR A 5 -17.47 -0.02 -20.08
N GLU A 6 -17.00 -1.14 -19.55
CA GLU A 6 -17.29 -1.59 -18.19
C GLU A 6 -16.01 -2.08 -17.51
N LEU A 7 -15.90 -1.86 -16.20
CA LEU A 7 -14.82 -2.35 -15.37
C LEU A 7 -15.35 -3.35 -14.34
N GLY A 8 -14.65 -4.47 -14.18
CA GLY A 8 -14.94 -5.50 -13.18
C GLY A 8 -13.67 -5.95 -12.47
N VAL A 9 -13.84 -6.56 -11.29
CA VAL A 9 -12.71 -7.09 -10.49
C VAL A 9 -12.91 -8.57 -10.20
N GLY A 10 -11.91 -9.39 -10.48
CA GLY A 10 -12.01 -10.83 -10.36
C GLY A 10 -10.71 -11.51 -9.95
N LEU A 11 -10.83 -12.80 -9.61
CA LEU A 11 -9.68 -13.64 -9.24
C LEU A 11 -8.87 -14.13 -10.45
N TYR A 12 -9.45 -14.02 -11.65
CA TYR A 12 -8.86 -14.44 -12.91
C TYR A 12 -8.99 -13.32 -13.96
N PRO A 13 -8.07 -13.21 -14.92
CA PRO A 13 -8.21 -12.33 -16.07
C PRO A 13 -9.55 -12.54 -16.80
N GLY A 14 -10.22 -11.46 -17.18
CA GLY A 14 -11.55 -11.48 -17.80
C GLY A 14 -12.71 -11.57 -16.79
N GLY A 15 -12.44 -11.92 -15.53
CA GLY A 15 -13.46 -12.18 -14.51
C GLY A 15 -13.91 -10.96 -13.72
N SER A 16 -15.06 -11.11 -13.06
CA SER A 16 -15.70 -10.10 -12.20
C SER A 16 -16.23 -10.69 -10.88
N THR A 17 -15.52 -11.70 -10.33
CA THR A 17 -15.96 -12.48 -9.16
C THR A 17 -16.02 -11.65 -7.86
N LEU A 18 -15.21 -10.59 -7.75
CA LEU A 18 -15.12 -9.75 -6.56
C LEU A 18 -15.99 -8.51 -6.67
N LEU A 19 -15.98 -7.86 -7.84
CA LEU A 19 -16.88 -6.76 -8.17
C LEU A 19 -17.44 -6.98 -9.57
N PRO A 20 -18.77 -6.88 -9.75
CA PRO A 20 -19.42 -7.02 -11.05
C PRO A 20 -18.97 -5.90 -12.00
N PHE A 21 -19.19 -6.11 -13.29
CA PHE A 21 -18.94 -5.09 -14.30
C PHE A 21 -19.83 -3.86 -14.06
N THR A 22 -19.19 -2.70 -13.97
CA THR A 22 -19.82 -1.39 -13.78
C THR A 22 -19.37 -0.43 -14.86
N ALA A 23 -20.19 0.57 -15.19
CA ALA A 23 -19.90 1.49 -16.28
C ALA A 23 -18.56 2.24 -16.07
N ALA A 24 -17.81 2.38 -17.16
CA ALA A 24 -16.53 3.08 -17.17
C ALA A 24 -16.49 4.12 -18.30
N ALA A 25 -15.82 5.25 -18.02
CA ALA A 25 -15.53 6.27 -19.01
C ALA A 25 -14.24 5.95 -19.79
N PRO A 26 -14.20 6.22 -21.11
CA PRO A 26 -13.03 5.93 -21.94
C PRO A 26 -11.77 6.70 -21.53
N SER A 27 -11.96 7.89 -20.95
CA SER A 27 -10.88 8.78 -20.51
C SER A 27 -10.24 8.39 -19.18
N GLY A 28 -10.78 7.38 -18.50
CA GLY A 28 -10.34 6.93 -17.18
C GLY A 28 -11.50 6.75 -16.22
N SER A 29 -11.36 5.81 -15.29
CA SER A 29 -12.36 5.52 -14.26
C SER A 29 -11.66 4.98 -13.03
N ALA A 30 -12.30 5.19 -11.88
CA ALA A 30 -11.87 4.62 -10.61
C ALA A 30 -12.88 3.56 -10.17
N ILE A 31 -12.37 2.50 -9.54
CA ILE A 31 -13.17 1.53 -8.81
C ILE A 31 -12.73 1.60 -7.36
N GLU A 32 -13.71 1.72 -6.47
CA GLU A 32 -13.49 1.54 -5.04
C GLU A 32 -13.53 0.05 -4.72
N LEU A 33 -12.47 -0.43 -4.10
CA LEU A 33 -12.41 -1.79 -3.59
C LEU A 33 -13.01 -1.82 -2.18
N PRO A 34 -13.74 -2.88 -1.81
CA PRO A 34 -14.20 -3.06 -0.44
C PRO A 34 -13.00 -3.15 0.50
N SER A 35 -13.18 -2.68 1.74
CA SER A 35 -12.16 -2.69 2.80
C SER A 35 -11.65 -4.10 3.13
N PHE A 36 -12.46 -5.13 2.84
CA PHE A 36 -12.07 -6.52 2.90
C PHE A 36 -12.29 -7.18 1.54
N LEU A 37 -11.18 -7.63 0.94
CA LEU A 37 -11.22 -8.54 -0.19
C LEU A 37 -10.97 -9.97 0.33
N PRO A 38 -11.78 -10.96 -0.08
CA PRO A 38 -11.60 -12.35 0.33
C PRO A 38 -10.30 -12.99 -0.20
N ALA A 39 -9.55 -12.28 -1.05
CA ALA A 39 -8.30 -12.74 -1.62
C ALA A 39 -7.23 -11.64 -1.60
N TYR A 40 -5.99 -12.04 -1.34
CA TYR A 40 -4.81 -11.18 -1.40
C TYR A 40 -4.37 -10.87 -2.83
N ARG A 41 -4.97 -11.50 -3.85
CA ARG A 41 -4.62 -11.33 -5.25
C ARG A 41 -5.86 -11.22 -6.13
N PHE A 42 -5.88 -10.21 -7.01
CA PHE A 42 -6.99 -9.98 -7.94
C PHE A 42 -6.52 -9.31 -9.25
N HIS A 43 -7.44 -9.20 -10.20
CA HIS A 43 -7.26 -8.58 -11.51
C HIS A 43 -8.39 -7.57 -11.75
N VAL A 44 -8.06 -6.43 -12.34
CA VAL A 44 -9.04 -5.48 -12.87
C VAL A 44 -9.20 -5.75 -14.36
N THR A 45 -10.44 -5.88 -14.82
CA THR A 45 -10.77 -6.20 -16.22
C THR A 45 -11.60 -5.07 -16.81
N LEU A 46 -11.14 -4.52 -17.92
CA LEU A 46 -11.91 -3.69 -18.83
C LEU A 46 -12.63 -4.56 -19.85
N ARG A 47 -13.93 -4.36 -20.01
CA ARG A 47 -14.77 -4.95 -21.04
C ARG A 47 -15.29 -3.84 -21.94
N ALA A 48 -14.97 -3.89 -23.24
CA ALA A 48 -15.56 -3.01 -24.25
C ALA A 48 -16.66 -3.75 -24.99
N ILE A 49 -17.81 -3.11 -25.17
CA ILE A 49 -18.99 -3.69 -25.83
C ILE A 49 -19.35 -2.82 -27.01
N ASP A 50 -19.48 -3.42 -28.20
CA ASP A 50 -19.90 -2.69 -29.40
C ASP A 50 -21.43 -2.64 -29.54
N ALA A 51 -21.91 -1.85 -30.52
CA ALA A 51 -23.34 -1.70 -30.80
C ALA A 51 -24.02 -3.00 -31.27
N ALA A 52 -23.25 -4.02 -31.66
CA ALA A 52 -23.76 -5.36 -32.00
C ALA A 52 -23.81 -6.30 -30.78
N GLY A 53 -23.37 -5.84 -29.61
CA GLY A 53 -23.30 -6.61 -28.38
C GLY A 53 -22.06 -7.50 -28.24
N GLN A 54 -21.09 -7.40 -29.15
CA GLN A 54 -19.84 -8.15 -29.05
C GLN A 54 -18.94 -7.54 -27.98
N SER A 55 -18.22 -8.40 -27.25
CA SER A 55 -17.35 -7.98 -26.14
C SER A 55 -15.89 -8.27 -26.42
N ALA A 56 -15.02 -7.32 -26.10
CA ALA A 56 -13.57 -7.51 -26.01
C ALA A 56 -13.11 -7.22 -24.58
N TYR A 57 -12.06 -7.92 -24.12
CA TYR A 57 -11.58 -7.85 -22.74
C TYR A 57 -10.10 -7.50 -22.70
N LEU A 58 -9.72 -6.68 -21.72
CA LEU A 58 -8.34 -6.39 -21.35
C LEU A 58 -8.25 -6.48 -19.83
N SER A 59 -7.25 -7.19 -19.30
CA SER A 59 -7.04 -7.33 -17.85
C SER A 59 -5.69 -6.81 -17.43
N SER A 60 -5.65 -6.29 -16.21
CA SER A 60 -4.40 -5.95 -15.54
C SER A 60 -3.56 -7.20 -15.24
N GLY A 61 -2.30 -6.97 -14.91
CA GLY A 61 -1.51 -7.93 -14.13
C GLY A 61 -2.17 -8.25 -12.78
N ALA A 62 -1.61 -9.22 -12.07
CA ALA A 62 -2.05 -9.56 -10.72
C ALA A 62 -1.71 -8.41 -9.76
N LEU A 63 -2.73 -7.92 -9.06
CA LEU A 63 -2.62 -6.93 -8.00
C LEU A 63 -2.65 -7.64 -6.66
N TRP A 64 -1.79 -7.20 -5.73
CA TRP A 64 -1.71 -7.75 -4.38
C TRP A 64 -2.27 -6.77 -3.36
N TYR A 65 -3.14 -7.24 -2.48
CA TYR A 65 -3.65 -6.48 -1.34
C TYR A 65 -2.88 -6.93 -0.09
N ASP A 66 -2.21 -6.02 0.60
CA ASP A 66 -1.51 -6.31 1.85
C ASP A 66 -2.14 -5.47 2.97
N THR A 67 -2.63 -6.15 4.00
CA THR A 67 -3.23 -5.54 5.19
C THR A 67 -2.34 -5.63 6.42
N THR A 68 -1.11 -6.13 6.27
CA THR A 68 -0.17 -6.22 7.38
C THR A 68 0.29 -4.83 7.78
N GLY A 69 0.01 -4.46 9.04
CA GLY A 69 0.46 -3.20 9.61
C GLY A 69 1.98 -3.18 9.80
N PRO A 70 2.62 -2.00 9.72
CA PRO A 70 4.05 -1.88 9.92
C PRO A 70 4.47 -2.34 11.33
N GLN A 71 5.60 -3.02 11.41
CA GLN A 71 6.21 -3.41 12.69
C GLN A 71 7.19 -2.33 13.14
N VAL A 72 6.97 -1.73 14.31
CA VAL A 72 7.94 -0.80 14.93
C VAL A 72 8.75 -1.58 15.97
N SER A 73 10.06 -1.61 15.83
CA SER A 73 10.95 -2.12 16.87
C SER A 73 11.31 -1.02 17.86
N GLU A 74 11.34 -1.35 19.15
CA GLU A 74 11.80 -0.42 20.18
C GLU A 74 13.32 -0.23 20.11
N ILE A 75 13.77 1.03 20.05
CA ILE A 75 15.18 1.36 20.25
C ILE A 75 15.44 1.32 21.76
N ARG A 76 16.11 0.27 22.23
CA ARG A 76 16.57 0.22 23.62
C ARG A 76 17.87 0.99 23.74
N LEU A 77 17.81 2.19 24.31
CA LEU A 77 19.01 2.89 24.78
C LEU A 77 19.59 2.08 25.96
N THR A 78 20.74 1.45 25.76
CA THR A 78 21.56 0.99 26.87
C THR A 78 22.24 2.20 27.51
N PRO A 79 22.29 2.33 28.85
CA PRO A 79 23.11 3.34 29.49
C PRO A 79 24.59 2.96 29.37
N ASP A 80 25.20 3.16 28.22
CA ASP A 80 26.65 3.05 28.05
C ASP A 80 27.35 4.36 28.40
N ALA A 81 27.11 4.87 29.62
CA ALA A 81 28.01 5.79 30.33
C ALA A 81 27.46 6.16 31.74
N GLN A 82 27.36 5.21 32.65
CA GLN A 82 27.37 5.57 34.08
C GLN A 82 28.83 5.71 34.53
N THR A 83 29.48 6.82 34.16
CA THR A 83 30.70 7.22 34.87
C THR A 83 30.23 7.98 36.11
N PRO A 84 30.39 7.46 37.34
CA PRO A 84 30.00 8.21 38.53
C PRO A 84 30.81 9.51 38.57
N TYR A 85 30.11 10.64 38.74
CA TYR A 85 30.73 11.95 38.88
C TYR A 85 31.74 11.93 40.04
N ARG A 86 33.03 12.08 39.71
CA ARG A 86 34.11 12.29 40.68
C ARG A 86 34.48 13.77 40.70
N PRO A 87 34.25 14.49 41.82
CA PRO A 87 34.68 15.87 41.95
C PRO A 87 36.21 15.99 41.75
N GLY A 88 36.66 16.91 40.90
CA GLY A 88 38.08 17.22 40.70
C GLY A 88 38.77 16.51 39.53
N VAL A 89 38.06 15.69 38.75
CA VAL A 89 38.57 15.18 37.45
C VAL A 89 37.82 15.93 36.35
N ALA A 90 38.55 16.70 35.52
CA ALA A 90 37.96 17.29 34.32
C ALA A 90 37.39 16.16 33.44
N PRO A 91 36.13 16.25 32.99
CA PRO A 91 35.59 15.23 32.10
C PRO A 91 36.43 15.22 30.82
N HIS A 92 37.12 14.10 30.57
CA HIS A 92 37.67 13.83 29.25
C HIS A 92 36.48 13.54 28.34
N LEU A 93 36.13 14.50 27.50
CA LEU A 93 35.18 14.29 26.41
C LEU A 93 35.83 13.29 25.43
N ARG A 94 35.58 12.00 25.62
CA ARG A 94 35.58 11.09 24.48
C ARG A 94 34.32 11.46 23.71
N GLY A 95 34.54 11.98 22.51
CA GLY A 95 33.44 12.35 21.61
C GLY A 95 32.52 11.15 21.47
N ASP A 96 31.29 11.33 21.98
CA ASP A 96 30.03 10.69 21.61
C ASP A 96 29.01 11.06 22.70
N GLY A 97 28.41 12.25 22.59
CA GLY A 97 27.32 12.64 23.49
C GLY A 97 27.13 14.16 23.62
N PHE A 98 26.21 14.70 22.81
CA PHE A 98 25.66 16.04 22.99
C PHE A 98 24.73 16.07 24.23
N PHE A 99 24.81 17.14 25.03
CA PHE A 99 23.73 17.52 25.94
C PHE A 99 23.20 18.89 25.54
N VAL A 100 21.92 18.95 25.17
CA VAL A 100 21.18 20.21 25.04
C VAL A 100 20.64 20.57 26.42
N ALA A 101 21.05 21.72 26.95
CA ALA A 101 20.36 22.34 28.08
C ALA A 101 19.17 23.13 27.53
N LEU A 102 17.95 22.74 27.90
CA LEU A 102 16.76 23.57 27.73
C LEU A 102 16.60 24.42 28.99
N TRP A 103 16.52 25.73 28.82
CA TRP A 103 15.98 26.67 29.81
C TRP A 103 14.46 26.73 29.67
#